data_AF-A0A2J6R2U5-F1
#
_entry.id   AF-A0A2J6R2U5-F1
#
_cell.length_a   1.000
_cell.length_b   1.000
_cell.length_c   1.000
_cell.angle_alpha   90.00
_cell.angle_beta   90.00
_cell.angle_gamma   90.00
#
_symmetry.space_group_name_H-M   'P 1'
#
loop_
_entity.id
_entity.type
_entity.pdbx_description
1 polymer ?
#
loop_
_entity_poly.entity_id
_entity_poly.type
_entity_poly.pdbx_seq_one_letter_code
_entity_poly.pdbx_strand_id
1 'polypeptide(L)'
;TLSLTKCANCGTPASIRCTGCADAPEYDSSEAVGAAYCNRGCQTTHWPNHKSQCNAMQKRKKLLRIATILKKTLLAYRECVFDLDIERIEFQKGSLCLQMGSALDRPYHTHFPNHLTTKVEYKEAALACNQCTLAMALLGPLARHLLAGVSSSITSSDISVGKPIFLTKLVSDPSNPPDYVPPHTILILDLKNNQATREKWIIDVTGCQYGFRDVLVPFDKYFEEKECHDLKRSQAYDANETKDVDYFLTLPFMTATSQQRKNLMERRAARLHFAAFVRKRI
;
A
#
# COMPACT_ATOMS: atom_id res chain seq x y z
N THR A 1 -30.80 8.29 -17.48
CA THR A 1 -31.67 8.74 -16.38
C THR A 1 -30.96 8.44 -15.07
N LEU A 2 -30.55 9.46 -14.31
CA LEU A 2 -29.98 9.28 -12.97
C LEU A 2 -31.09 8.73 -12.06
N SER A 3 -30.97 7.46 -11.66
CA SER A 3 -31.85 6.85 -10.67
C SER A 3 -31.76 7.67 -9.38
N LEU A 4 -32.87 8.29 -8.99
CA LEU A 4 -32.95 9.01 -7.72
C LEU A 4 -32.74 8.03 -6.57
N THR A 5 -31.75 8.29 -5.72
CA THR A 5 -31.48 7.46 -4.53
C THR A 5 -32.72 7.48 -3.62
N LYS A 6 -33.20 6.29 -3.24
CA LYS A 6 -34.39 6.12 -2.40
C LYS A 6 -34.03 6.05 -0.92
N CYS A 7 -34.92 6.55 -0.07
CA CYS A 7 -34.81 6.44 1.37
C CYS A 7 -34.92 4.97 1.78
N ALA A 8 -33.93 4.47 2.51
CA ALA A 8 -33.90 3.08 2.97
C ALA A 8 -35.03 2.73 3.96
N ASN A 9 -35.67 3.73 4.56
CA ASN A 9 -36.79 3.53 5.49
C ASN A 9 -38.16 3.57 4.80
N CYS A 10 -38.43 4.61 3.99
CA CYS A 10 -39.79 4.88 3.47
C CYS A 10 -39.88 4.91 1.93
N GLY A 11 -38.79 4.69 1.20
CA GLY A 11 -38.78 4.60 -0.26
C GLY A 11 -38.89 5.93 -1.01
N THR A 12 -39.15 7.06 -0.34
CA THR A 12 -39.20 8.39 -0.97
C THR A 12 -37.82 8.84 -1.46
N PRO A 13 -37.72 9.82 -2.38
CA PRO A 13 -36.43 10.41 -2.76
C PRO A 13 -35.61 10.83 -1.53
N ALA A 14 -34.32 10.54 -1.55
CA ALA A 14 -33.38 10.77 -0.46
C ALA A 14 -32.09 11.43 -0.96
N SER A 15 -31.60 12.41 -0.21
CA SER A 15 -30.35 13.11 -0.47
C SER A 15 -29.34 12.96 0.67
N ILE A 16 -29.78 12.54 1.86
CA ILE A 16 -28.91 12.44 3.04
C ILE A 16 -28.33 11.03 3.12
N ARG A 17 -27.03 10.90 2.83
CA ARG A 17 -26.31 9.62 2.97
C ARG A 17 -25.87 9.41 4.42
N CYS A 18 -25.88 8.16 4.87
CA CYS A 18 -25.36 7.81 6.18
C CYS A 18 -23.85 8.06 6.25
N THR A 19 -23.40 9.04 7.03
CA THR A 19 -21.98 9.40 7.15
C THR A 19 -21.09 8.25 7.65
N GLY A 20 -21.68 7.31 8.41
CA GLY A 20 -20.99 6.12 8.90
C GLY A 20 -20.55 5.19 7.76
N CYS A 21 -21.45 4.84 6.85
CA CYS A 21 -21.18 3.86 5.79
C CYS A 21 -20.96 4.45 4.40
N ALA A 22 -21.28 5.73 4.19
CA ALA A 22 -21.02 6.41 2.92
C ALA A 22 -19.53 6.35 2.59
N ASP A 23 -19.24 6.06 1.32
CA ASP A 23 -17.90 6.04 0.72
C ASP A 23 -16.96 4.98 1.35
N ALA A 24 -17.54 3.93 1.94
CA ALA A 24 -16.77 2.74 2.26
C ALA A 24 -16.31 2.04 0.98
N PRO A 25 -15.08 1.48 0.96
CA PRO A 25 -14.63 0.72 -0.19
C PRO A 25 -15.49 -0.54 -0.35
N GLU A 26 -15.79 -0.83 -1.60
CA GLU A 26 -16.60 -1.98 -2.02
C GLU A 26 -15.83 -3.28 -1.81
N TYR A 27 -16.51 -4.30 -1.29
CA TYR A 27 -15.93 -5.65 -1.16
C TYR A 27 -16.41 -6.57 -2.29
N ASP A 28 -17.70 -6.55 -2.59
CA ASP A 28 -18.32 -7.26 -3.70
C ASP A 28 -19.22 -6.30 -4.50
N SER A 29 -19.19 -6.42 -5.82
CA SER A 29 -20.04 -5.76 -6.81
C SER A 29 -21.55 -5.82 -6.53
N SER A 30 -21.99 -6.79 -5.73
CA SER A 30 -23.38 -6.97 -5.33
C SER A 30 -23.80 -6.12 -4.12
N GLU A 31 -22.87 -5.43 -3.44
CA GLU A 31 -23.17 -4.72 -2.20
C GLU A 31 -23.83 -3.35 -2.44
N ALA A 32 -24.92 -3.11 -1.71
CA ALA A 32 -25.64 -1.85 -1.79
C ALA A 32 -24.76 -0.67 -1.36
N VAL A 33 -24.66 0.34 -2.23
CA VAL A 33 -24.11 1.67 -1.93
C VAL A 33 -24.79 2.19 -0.65
N GLY A 34 -23.99 2.60 0.34
CA GLY A 34 -24.45 2.87 1.71
C GLY A 34 -25.79 3.64 1.82
N ALA A 35 -26.53 3.36 2.90
CA ALA A 35 -27.91 3.80 3.05
C ALA A 35 -28.12 5.32 2.93
N ALA A 36 -29.19 5.72 2.25
CA ALA A 36 -29.66 7.10 2.14
C ALA A 36 -31.02 7.28 2.80
N TYR A 37 -31.30 8.51 3.24
CA TYR A 37 -32.50 8.88 3.98
C TYR A 37 -33.02 10.23 3.51
N CYS A 38 -34.35 10.42 3.61
CA CYS A 38 -34.96 11.73 3.35
C CYS A 38 -34.83 12.67 4.56
N ASN A 39 -34.66 12.15 5.77
CA ASN A 39 -34.45 12.91 7.01
C ASN A 39 -33.85 12.04 8.12
N ARG A 40 -33.43 12.69 9.22
CA ARG A 40 -32.84 12.03 10.41
C ARG A 40 -33.82 11.10 11.14
N GLY A 41 -35.13 11.38 11.08
CA GLY A 41 -36.16 10.51 11.64
C GLY A 41 -36.13 9.14 10.99
N CYS A 42 -36.16 9.09 9.65
CA CYS A 42 -36.06 7.85 8.88
C CYS A 42 -34.77 7.08 9.15
N GLN A 43 -33.64 7.76 9.31
CA GLN A 43 -32.38 7.11 9.70
C GLN A 43 -32.47 6.45 11.07
N THR A 44 -33.06 7.14 12.05
CA THR A 44 -33.20 6.64 13.42
C THR A 44 -34.13 5.43 13.46
N THR A 45 -35.25 5.47 12.74
CA THR A 45 -36.19 4.35 12.62
C THR A 45 -35.56 3.14 11.95
N HIS A 46 -34.77 3.34 10.89
CA HIS A 46 -34.10 2.24 10.17
C HIS A 46 -32.84 1.71 10.88
N TRP A 47 -32.34 2.42 11.90
CA TRP A 47 -31.08 2.11 12.56
C TRP A 47 -30.95 0.67 13.07
N PRO A 48 -31.97 0.04 13.70
CA PRO A 48 -31.87 -1.34 14.15
C PRO A 48 -31.51 -2.32 13.02
N ASN A 49 -32.03 -2.09 11.81
CA ASN A 49 -31.77 -2.93 10.64
C ASN A 49 -30.45 -2.55 9.95
N HIS A 50 -30.07 -1.27 10.00
CA HIS A 50 -28.88 -0.75 9.33
C HIS A 50 -27.57 -0.96 10.11
N LYS A 51 -27.64 -1.01 11.45
CA LYS A 51 -26.47 -0.89 12.34
C LYS A 51 -25.34 -1.88 12.02
N SER A 52 -25.67 -3.15 11.77
CA SER A 52 -24.68 -4.20 11.50
C SER A 52 -23.89 -3.91 10.21
N GLN A 53 -24.60 -3.63 9.11
CA GLN A 53 -24.01 -3.25 7.83
C GLN A 53 -23.21 -1.95 7.95
N CYS A 54 -23.74 -0.96 8.68
CA CYS A 54 -23.06 0.31 8.91
C CYS A 54 -21.70 0.10 9.59
N ASN A 55 -21.64 -0.77 10.61
CA ASN A 55 -20.41 -1.09 11.32
C ASN A 55 -19.38 -1.79 10.42
N ALA A 56 -19.80 -2.71 9.54
CA ALA A 56 -18.91 -3.35 8.57
C ALA A 56 -18.28 -2.31 7.62
N MET A 57 -19.11 -1.44 7.04
CA MET A 57 -18.67 -0.36 6.15
C MET A 57 -17.73 0.64 6.86
N GLN A 58 -18.00 0.98 8.13
CA GLN A 58 -17.10 1.81 8.94
C GLN A 58 -15.72 1.16 9.14
N LYS A 59 -15.66 -0.16 9.36
CA LYS A 59 -14.39 -0.88 9.47
C LYS A 59 -13.60 -0.85 8.16
N ARG A 60 -14.28 -0.99 7.02
CA ARG A 60 -13.67 -0.86 5.69
C ARG A 60 -13.10 0.54 5.44
N LYS A 61 -13.83 1.60 5.83
CA LYS A 61 -13.32 2.99 5.80
C LYS A 61 -12.08 3.16 6.66
N LYS A 62 -12.11 2.61 7.88
CA LYS A 62 -10.96 2.61 8.79
C LYS A 62 -9.77 1.90 8.14
N LEU A 63 -10.00 0.74 7.51
CA LEU A 63 -8.96 -0.01 6.81
C LEU A 63 -8.36 0.78 5.65
N LEU A 64 -9.19 1.43 4.82
CA LEU A 64 -8.71 2.30 3.72
C LEU A 64 -7.86 3.46 4.25
N ARG A 65 -8.29 4.08 5.34
CA ARG A 65 -7.52 5.16 5.99
C ARG A 65 -6.16 4.65 6.46
N ILE A 66 -6.10 3.46 7.06
CA ILE A 66 -4.85 2.83 7.51
C ILE A 66 -3.93 2.58 6.30
N ALA A 67 -4.43 1.89 5.28
CA ALA A 67 -3.68 1.61 4.05
C ALA A 67 -3.12 2.89 3.41
N THR A 68 -3.95 3.94 3.35
CA THR A 68 -3.55 5.27 2.85
C THR A 68 -2.44 5.91 3.69
N ILE A 69 -2.54 5.86 5.03
CA ILE A 69 -1.50 6.37 5.93
C ILE A 69 -0.19 5.62 5.71
N LEU A 70 -0.24 4.29 5.58
CA LEU A 70 0.93 3.46 5.34
C LEU A 70 1.63 3.82 4.02
N LYS A 71 0.88 3.91 2.91
CA LYS A 71 1.43 4.32 1.60
C LYS A 71 2.03 5.73 1.67
N LYS A 72 1.30 6.71 2.22
CA LYS A 72 1.80 8.09 2.36
C LYS A 72 3.07 8.17 3.22
N THR A 73 3.15 7.38 4.29
CA THR A 73 4.32 7.33 5.17
C THR A 73 5.54 6.79 4.40
N LEU A 74 5.37 5.71 3.63
CA LEU A 74 6.43 5.18 2.78
C LEU A 74 6.91 6.20 1.74
N LEU A 75 5.98 6.78 1.00
CA LEU A 75 6.32 7.74 -0.06
C LEU A 75 7.01 8.98 0.50
N ALA A 76 6.53 9.53 1.63
CA ALA A 76 7.18 10.64 2.30
C ALA A 76 8.59 10.28 2.79
N TYR A 77 8.76 9.09 3.38
CA TYR A 77 10.08 8.60 3.76
C TYR A 77 11.01 8.50 2.55
N ARG A 78 10.56 7.90 1.44
CA ARG A 78 11.35 7.72 0.22
C ARG A 78 11.67 9.03 -0.48
N GLU A 79 10.82 10.04 -0.36
CA GLU A 79 11.07 11.37 -0.89
C GLU A 79 12.18 12.10 -0.13
N CYS A 80 12.30 11.87 1.19
CA CYS A 80 13.39 12.41 2.00
C CYS A 80 14.66 11.54 1.97
N VAL A 81 14.50 10.23 1.78
CA VAL A 81 15.56 9.23 1.84
C VAL A 81 15.51 8.41 0.55
N PHE A 82 16.06 9.00 -0.51
CA PHE A 82 16.17 8.41 -1.82
C PHE A 82 17.62 7.96 -2.07
N ASP A 83 17.78 6.70 -2.44
CA ASP A 83 19.08 6.00 -2.56
C ASP A 83 19.31 5.42 -3.97
N LEU A 84 18.54 5.89 -4.96
CA LEU A 84 18.76 5.59 -6.38
C LEU A 84 19.36 6.81 -7.08
N ASP A 85 20.51 6.64 -7.73
CA ASP A 85 21.06 7.67 -8.60
C ASP A 85 20.38 7.60 -9.97
N ILE A 86 19.32 8.37 -10.14
CA ILE A 86 18.59 8.47 -11.39
C ILE A 86 18.83 9.83 -12.03
N GLU A 87 19.01 9.82 -13.35
CA GLU A 87 19.19 11.03 -14.17
C GLU A 87 17.93 11.38 -14.95
N ARG A 88 17.11 10.39 -15.30
CA ARG A 88 15.89 10.59 -16.09
C ARG A 88 14.78 9.61 -15.73
N ILE A 89 13.55 10.05 -15.93
CA ILE A 89 12.33 9.26 -15.78
C ILE A 89 11.54 9.38 -17.08
N GLU A 90 11.46 8.30 -17.85
CA GLU A 90 10.84 8.32 -19.18
C GLU A 90 9.89 7.15 -19.36
N PHE A 91 8.72 7.41 -19.96
CA PHE A 91 7.79 6.36 -20.31
C PHE A 91 8.08 5.88 -21.73
N GLN A 92 8.49 4.63 -21.89
CA GLN A 92 8.89 4.06 -23.17
C GLN A 92 8.34 2.64 -23.31
N LYS A 93 7.70 2.36 -24.46
CA LYS A 93 7.22 1.02 -24.83
C LYS A 93 6.37 0.34 -23.72
N GLY A 94 5.50 1.11 -23.06
CA GLY A 94 4.63 0.60 -21.98
C GLY A 94 5.31 0.41 -20.62
N SER A 95 6.57 0.82 -20.47
CA SER A 95 7.32 0.79 -19.20
C SER A 95 7.73 2.19 -18.76
N LEU A 96 7.85 2.38 -17.46
CA LEU A 96 8.46 3.57 -16.86
C LEU A 96 9.93 3.27 -16.59
N CYS A 97 10.82 3.85 -17.38
CA CYS A 97 12.26 3.65 -17.28
C CYS A 97 12.86 4.72 -16.36
N LEU A 98 13.54 4.25 -15.31
CA LEU A 98 14.36 5.05 -14.41
C LEU A 98 15.81 4.89 -14.88
N GLN A 99 16.32 5.86 -15.63
CA GLN A 99 17.68 5.81 -16.15
C GLN A 99 18.66 6.06 -15.01
N MET A 100 19.49 5.06 -14.73
CA MET A 100 20.53 5.17 -13.71
C MET A 100 21.66 6.06 -14.22
N GLY A 101 22.18 6.89 -13.31
CA GLY A 101 23.37 7.69 -13.55
C GLY A 101 24.65 6.86 -13.53
N SER A 102 25.72 7.47 -14.00
CA SER A 102 27.07 6.88 -14.01
C SER A 102 27.90 7.21 -12.77
N ALA A 103 27.36 8.01 -11.85
CA ALA A 103 28.12 8.53 -10.72
C ALA A 103 28.30 7.47 -9.62
N LEU A 104 29.54 7.05 -9.42
CA LEU A 104 29.92 6.08 -8.38
C LEU A 104 29.88 6.66 -6.95
N ASP A 105 29.81 8.00 -6.81
CA ASP A 105 30.12 8.73 -5.57
C ASP A 105 28.97 9.58 -4.99
N ARG A 106 27.70 9.28 -5.33
CA ARG A 106 26.60 10.08 -4.75
C ARG A 106 26.47 9.86 -3.23
N PRO A 107 26.18 10.92 -2.46
CA PRO A 107 25.87 10.80 -1.05
C PRO A 107 24.71 9.83 -0.86
N TYR A 108 24.87 8.92 0.09
CA TYR A 108 23.80 8.06 0.56
C TYR A 108 22.69 8.95 1.19
N HIS A 109 21.43 8.73 0.80
CA HIS A 109 20.24 9.44 1.30
C HIS A 109 20.09 10.89 0.80
N THR A 110 19.78 11.07 -0.48
CA THR A 110 19.37 12.37 -1.02
C THR A 110 17.85 12.52 -1.05
N HIS A 111 17.36 13.74 -1.25
CA HIS A 111 15.96 13.94 -1.61
C HIS A 111 15.67 13.36 -3.00
N PHE A 112 14.43 12.96 -3.24
CA PHE A 112 13.97 12.62 -4.58
C PHE A 112 14.15 13.82 -5.52
N PRO A 113 14.72 13.63 -6.72
CA PRO A 113 14.95 14.71 -7.67
C PRO A 113 13.64 15.12 -8.35
N ASN A 114 12.84 15.95 -7.66
CA ASN A 114 11.51 16.38 -8.08
C ASN A 114 11.45 17.05 -9.47
N HIS A 115 12.57 17.54 -10.00
CA HIS A 115 12.65 18.11 -11.35
C HIS A 115 12.57 17.06 -12.47
N LEU A 116 12.79 15.77 -12.19
CA LEU A 116 12.77 14.72 -13.21
C LEU A 116 11.38 14.33 -13.68
N THR A 117 10.33 14.66 -12.92
CA THR A 117 8.95 14.43 -13.36
C THR A 117 7.96 15.33 -12.64
N THR A 118 6.97 15.83 -13.38
CA THR A 118 5.82 16.54 -12.83
C THR A 118 4.61 15.62 -12.64
N LYS A 119 4.67 14.38 -13.14
CA LYS A 119 3.59 13.40 -13.06
C LYS A 119 3.66 12.67 -11.72
N VAL A 120 2.61 12.82 -10.91
CA VAL A 120 2.52 12.23 -9.57
C VAL A 120 2.64 10.71 -9.65
N GLU A 121 2.00 10.07 -10.62
CA GLU A 121 2.05 8.63 -10.82
C GLU A 121 3.46 8.11 -11.12
N TYR A 122 4.29 8.87 -11.85
CA TYR A 122 5.66 8.46 -12.16
C TYR A 122 6.58 8.67 -10.97
N LYS A 123 6.35 9.76 -10.21
CA LYS A 123 7.05 9.97 -8.94
C LYS A 123 6.75 8.86 -7.94
N GLU A 124 5.48 8.52 -7.72
CA GLU A 124 5.10 7.43 -6.81
C GLU A 124 5.70 6.08 -7.24
N ALA A 125 5.65 5.79 -8.53
CA ALA A 125 6.25 4.59 -9.10
C ALA A 125 7.76 4.53 -8.89
N ALA A 126 8.47 5.63 -9.13
CA ALA A 126 9.91 5.73 -8.91
C ALA A 126 10.31 5.59 -7.43
N LEU A 127 9.54 6.21 -6.53
CA LEU A 127 9.75 6.11 -5.08
C LEU A 127 9.54 4.69 -4.54
N ALA A 128 8.60 3.94 -5.14
CA ALA A 128 8.23 2.59 -4.72
C ALA A 128 8.99 1.46 -5.43
N CYS A 129 9.71 1.76 -6.51
CA CYS A 129 10.43 0.77 -7.32
C CYS A 129 11.40 -0.06 -6.46
N ASN A 130 11.18 -1.37 -6.44
CA ASN A 130 11.94 -2.35 -5.66
C ASN A 130 11.95 -2.09 -4.14
N GLN A 131 10.91 -1.42 -3.61
CA GLN A 131 10.82 -1.08 -2.18
C GLN A 131 9.85 -1.96 -1.38
N CYS A 132 9.25 -3.00 -1.97
CA CYS A 132 8.24 -3.83 -1.29
C CYS A 132 8.76 -4.47 0.01
N THR A 133 9.98 -5.03 0.00
CA THR A 133 10.61 -5.59 1.20
C THR A 133 10.94 -4.52 2.26
N LEU A 134 11.45 -3.36 1.82
CA LEU A 134 11.73 -2.23 2.71
C LEU A 134 10.44 -1.73 3.36
N ALA A 135 9.36 -1.63 2.60
CA ALA A 135 8.06 -1.21 3.10
C ALA A 135 7.54 -2.17 4.19
N MET A 136 7.71 -3.48 4.01
CA MET A 136 7.32 -4.47 5.01
C MET A 136 8.06 -4.29 6.35
N ALA A 137 9.36 -4.01 6.32
CA ALA A 137 10.12 -3.81 7.56
C ALA A 137 9.87 -2.42 8.16
N LEU A 138 10.07 -1.36 7.38
CA LEU A 138 9.96 0.04 7.82
C LEU A 138 8.59 0.34 8.44
N LEU A 139 7.51 -0.09 7.78
CA LEU A 139 6.15 0.21 8.22
C LEU A 139 5.62 -0.79 9.25
N GLY A 140 6.34 -1.89 9.55
CA GLY A 140 5.88 -2.96 10.42
C GLY A 140 5.31 -2.50 11.77
N PRO A 141 6.04 -1.66 12.54
CA PRO A 141 5.53 -1.13 13.80
C PRO A 141 4.23 -0.33 13.64
N LEU A 142 4.17 0.55 12.63
CA LEU A 142 3.01 1.40 12.38
C LEU A 142 1.80 0.59 11.90
N ALA A 143 2.01 -0.35 10.98
CA ALA A 143 0.97 -1.23 10.45
C ALA A 143 0.35 -2.07 11.56
N ARG A 144 1.17 -2.73 12.39
CA ARG A 144 0.67 -3.53 13.53
C ARG A 144 -0.12 -2.69 14.52
N HIS A 145 0.36 -1.49 14.84
CA HIS A 145 -0.35 -0.58 15.75
C HIS A 145 -1.70 -0.14 15.19
N LEU A 146 -1.73 0.34 13.94
CA LEU A 146 -2.95 0.85 13.31
C LEU A 146 -4.00 -0.24 13.06
N LEU A 147 -3.56 -1.46 12.73
CA LEU A 147 -4.42 -2.61 12.46
C LEU A 147 -4.88 -3.33 13.74
N ALA A 148 -4.33 -2.97 14.90
CA ALA A 148 -4.73 -3.53 16.19
C ALA A 148 -6.25 -3.34 16.40
N GLY A 149 -6.95 -4.45 16.65
CA GLY A 149 -8.41 -4.47 16.82
C GLY A 149 -9.23 -4.28 15.53
N VAL A 150 -8.59 -4.07 14.37
CA VAL A 150 -9.26 -3.97 13.06
C VAL A 150 -9.18 -5.29 12.30
N SER A 151 -8.00 -5.90 12.24
CA SER A 151 -7.78 -7.20 11.60
C SER A 151 -7.76 -8.34 12.62
N SER A 152 -8.19 -9.52 12.18
CA SER A 152 -8.05 -10.79 12.92
C SER A 152 -6.68 -11.45 12.68
N SER A 153 -6.09 -11.23 11.51
CA SER A 153 -4.78 -11.73 11.11
C SER A 153 -4.15 -10.79 10.08
N ILE A 154 -2.82 -10.79 10.05
CA ILE A 154 -2.02 -10.07 9.07
C ILE A 154 -0.96 -11.05 8.56
N THR A 155 -0.94 -11.28 7.26
CA THR A 155 0.06 -12.11 6.60
C THR A 155 0.74 -11.32 5.48
N SER A 156 1.95 -11.70 5.12
CA SER A 156 2.65 -11.21 3.93
C SER A 156 2.79 -12.33 2.91
N SER A 157 2.68 -12.01 1.63
CA SER A 157 2.89 -12.95 0.52
C SER A 157 3.81 -12.34 -0.52
N ASP A 158 4.70 -13.15 -1.08
CA ASP A 158 5.44 -12.82 -2.29
C ASP A 158 4.64 -13.34 -3.49
N ILE A 159 4.36 -12.46 -4.44
CA ILE A 159 3.57 -12.73 -5.65
C ILE A 159 4.31 -12.32 -6.90
N SER A 160 3.93 -12.89 -8.04
CA SER A 160 4.17 -12.29 -9.35
C SER A 160 2.95 -11.49 -9.77
N VAL A 161 3.17 -10.37 -10.45
CA VAL A 161 2.11 -9.53 -11.03
C VAL A 161 2.08 -9.81 -12.53
N GLY A 162 1.01 -10.45 -13.02
CA GLY A 162 0.89 -10.82 -14.43
C GLY A 162 0.47 -9.66 -15.33
N LYS A 163 -0.38 -8.76 -14.82
CA LYS A 163 -0.98 -7.66 -15.60
C LYS A 163 -0.73 -6.28 -14.99
N PRO A 164 0.51 -5.75 -15.07
CA PRO A 164 0.79 -4.38 -14.68
C PRO A 164 0.17 -3.37 -15.67
N ILE A 165 -0.17 -2.16 -15.21
CA ILE A 165 -0.54 -1.05 -16.12
C ILE A 165 0.71 -0.54 -16.85
N PHE A 166 1.82 -0.48 -16.11
CA PHE A 166 3.17 -0.32 -16.66
C PHE A 166 4.18 -0.94 -15.70
N LEU A 167 5.35 -1.33 -16.20
CA LEU A 167 6.46 -1.79 -15.37
C LEU A 167 7.42 -0.64 -15.09
N THR A 168 7.75 -0.40 -13.82
CA THR A 168 8.85 0.50 -13.46
C THR A 168 10.16 -0.27 -13.46
N LYS A 169 11.10 0.15 -14.31
CA LYS A 169 12.38 -0.53 -14.52
C LYS A 169 13.56 0.38 -14.20
N LEU A 170 14.57 -0.14 -13.52
CA LEU A 170 15.89 0.50 -13.43
C LEU A 170 16.68 0.15 -14.70
N VAL A 171 17.15 1.16 -15.42
CA VAL A 171 17.84 0.99 -16.70
C VAL A 171 19.24 1.56 -16.56
N SER A 172 20.25 0.68 -16.52
CA SER A 172 21.67 1.08 -16.57
C SER A 172 22.15 1.23 -18.01
N ASP A 173 21.71 0.33 -18.90
CA ASP A 173 21.98 0.38 -20.34
C ASP A 173 20.64 0.48 -21.11
N PRO A 174 20.36 1.61 -21.79
CA PRO A 174 19.16 1.80 -22.60
C PRO A 174 18.99 0.78 -23.73
N SER A 175 20.09 0.17 -24.20
CA SER A 175 20.08 -0.78 -25.31
C SER A 175 19.65 -2.20 -24.91
N ASN A 176 19.78 -2.55 -23.63
CA ASN A 176 19.43 -3.87 -23.11
C ASN A 176 18.78 -3.78 -21.71
N PRO A 177 17.54 -3.29 -21.61
CA PRO A 177 16.84 -3.22 -20.34
C PRO A 177 16.59 -4.62 -19.80
N PRO A 178 16.75 -4.87 -18.48
CA PRO A 178 16.46 -6.18 -17.92
C PRO A 178 14.97 -6.53 -18.08
N ASP A 179 14.71 -7.77 -18.49
CA ASP A 179 13.36 -8.36 -18.59
C ASP A 179 12.90 -9.02 -17.29
N TYR A 180 13.74 -9.03 -16.27
CA TYR A 180 13.41 -9.59 -14.97
C TYR A 180 12.43 -8.69 -14.20
N VAL A 181 11.28 -9.25 -13.82
CA VAL A 181 10.35 -8.63 -12.88
C VAL A 181 10.56 -9.29 -11.51
N PRO A 182 11.03 -8.57 -10.48
CA PRO A 182 11.24 -9.15 -9.17
C PRO A 182 9.91 -9.54 -8.50
N PRO A 183 9.93 -10.52 -7.59
CA PRO A 183 8.80 -10.81 -6.71
C PRO A 183 8.30 -9.55 -6.01
N HIS A 184 6.98 -9.45 -5.86
CA HIS A 184 6.32 -8.35 -5.16
C HIS A 184 5.78 -8.83 -3.81
N THR A 185 6.05 -8.09 -2.74
CA THR A 185 5.52 -8.43 -1.42
C THR A 185 4.30 -7.57 -1.09
N ILE A 186 3.19 -8.23 -0.76
CA ILE A 186 1.92 -7.61 -0.37
C ILE A 186 1.52 -8.01 1.06
N LEU A 187 0.65 -7.20 1.69
CA LEU A 187 -0.01 -7.57 2.94
C LEU A 187 -1.42 -8.10 2.65
N ILE A 188 -1.75 -9.24 3.24
CA ILE A 188 -3.09 -9.84 3.23
C ILE A 188 -3.66 -9.74 4.63
N LEU A 189 -4.92 -9.31 4.71
CA LEU A 189 -5.63 -9.05 5.96
C LEU A 189 -6.96 -9.75 5.98
N ASP A 190 -7.28 -10.38 7.09
CA ASP A 190 -8.64 -10.80 7.36
C ASP A 190 -9.30 -9.77 8.28
N LEU A 191 -10.32 -9.08 7.78
CA LEU A 191 -11.04 -8.07 8.54
C LEU A 191 -11.76 -8.72 9.72
N LYS A 192 -11.63 -8.14 10.90
CA LYS A 192 -12.34 -8.63 12.08
C LYS A 192 -13.82 -8.27 11.95
N ASN A 193 -14.64 -9.21 11.47
CA ASN A 193 -16.08 -9.05 11.38
C ASN A 193 -16.82 -9.98 12.35
N ASN A 194 -18.01 -9.57 12.79
CA ASN A 194 -18.91 -10.38 13.62
C ASN A 194 -19.90 -11.20 12.75
N GLN A 195 -19.76 -11.11 11.43
CA GLN A 195 -20.57 -11.83 10.45
C GLN A 195 -19.86 -13.13 10.04
N ALA A 196 -20.64 -14.09 9.51
CA ALA A 196 -20.15 -15.42 9.13
C ALA A 196 -19.09 -15.39 8.00
N THR A 197 -19.04 -14.32 7.20
CA THR A 197 -18.11 -14.17 6.09
C THR A 197 -16.84 -13.40 6.53
N ARG A 198 -15.68 -14.02 6.27
CA ARG A 198 -14.37 -13.43 6.57
C ARG A 198 -13.92 -12.62 5.36
N GLU A 199 -14.06 -11.30 5.43
CA GLU A 199 -13.58 -10.42 4.35
C GLU A 199 -12.05 -10.41 4.32
N LYS A 200 -11.48 -10.69 3.15
CA LYS A 200 -10.04 -10.72 2.94
C LYS A 200 -9.59 -9.59 2.01
N TRP A 201 -8.63 -8.81 2.46
CA TRP A 201 -8.18 -7.58 1.80
C TRP A 201 -6.67 -7.59 1.54
N ILE A 202 -6.26 -6.97 0.44
CA ILE A 202 -4.87 -6.64 0.13
C ILE A 202 -4.57 -5.20 0.50
N ILE A 203 -3.50 -4.99 1.26
CA ILE A 203 -2.82 -3.69 1.30
C ILE A 203 -1.56 -3.78 0.46
N ASP A 204 -1.50 -2.96 -0.59
CA ASP A 204 -0.31 -2.82 -1.43
C ASP A 204 0.15 -1.36 -1.43
N VAL A 205 1.10 -1.07 -0.55
CA VAL A 205 1.70 0.27 -0.41
C VAL A 205 2.71 0.60 -1.51
N THR A 206 3.13 -0.40 -2.29
CA THR A 206 4.17 -0.29 -3.33
C THR A 206 3.64 -0.57 -4.73
N GLY A 207 2.36 -0.87 -4.89
CA GLY A 207 1.74 -1.25 -6.17
C GLY A 207 1.81 -0.17 -7.24
N CYS A 208 2.08 1.09 -6.87
CA CYS A 208 2.34 2.16 -7.83
C CYS A 208 3.55 1.89 -8.73
N GLN A 209 4.50 1.00 -8.34
CA GLN A 209 5.57 0.56 -9.25
C GLN A 209 5.05 -0.20 -10.49
N TYR A 210 3.82 -0.72 -10.42
CA TYR A 210 3.10 -1.38 -11.51
C TYR A 210 2.02 -0.48 -12.14
N GLY A 211 1.98 0.79 -11.74
CA GLY A 211 0.94 1.76 -12.11
C GLY A 211 -0.37 1.63 -11.34
N PHE A 212 -0.47 0.73 -10.36
CA PHE A 212 -1.69 0.57 -9.56
C PHE A 212 -1.91 1.77 -8.63
N ARG A 213 -3.13 2.31 -8.65
CA ARG A 213 -3.51 3.46 -7.81
C ARG A 213 -4.08 3.02 -6.46
N ASP A 214 -4.84 1.94 -6.46
CA ASP A 214 -5.54 1.45 -5.28
C ASP A 214 -4.56 0.81 -4.29
N VAL A 215 -4.59 1.33 -3.06
CA VAL A 215 -3.77 0.83 -1.95
C VAL A 215 -4.47 -0.28 -1.16
N LEU A 216 -5.81 -0.37 -1.29
CA LEU A 216 -6.66 -1.35 -0.61
C LEU A 216 -7.63 -1.95 -1.61
N VAL A 217 -7.60 -3.27 -1.78
CA VAL A 217 -8.48 -4.00 -2.72
C VAL A 217 -8.89 -5.34 -2.10
N PRO A 218 -10.10 -5.85 -2.36
CA PRO A 218 -10.47 -7.22 -1.98
C PRO A 218 -9.49 -8.25 -2.56
N PHE A 219 -9.23 -9.32 -1.82
CA PHE A 219 -8.22 -10.33 -2.18
C PHE A 219 -8.45 -10.93 -3.57
N ASP A 220 -9.64 -11.50 -3.79
CA ASP A 220 -9.95 -12.20 -5.04
C ASP A 220 -9.91 -11.22 -6.22
N LYS A 221 -10.51 -10.04 -6.05
CA LYS A 221 -10.48 -8.96 -7.05
C LYS A 221 -9.05 -8.54 -7.40
N TYR A 222 -8.17 -8.38 -6.41
CA TYR A 222 -6.77 -8.02 -6.64
C TYR A 222 -6.06 -9.08 -7.50
N PHE A 223 -6.23 -10.36 -7.15
CA PHE A 223 -5.56 -11.47 -7.85
C PHE A 223 -6.10 -11.68 -9.26
N GLU A 224 -7.42 -11.56 -9.45
CA GLU A 224 -8.07 -11.71 -10.75
C GLU A 224 -7.72 -10.56 -11.69
N GLU A 225 -7.92 -9.30 -11.27
CA GLU A 225 -7.73 -8.14 -12.15
C GLU A 225 -6.26 -7.92 -12.54
N LYS A 226 -5.33 -8.31 -11.67
CA LYS A 226 -3.88 -8.11 -11.86
C LYS A 226 -3.16 -9.39 -12.30
N GLU A 227 -3.92 -10.47 -12.51
CA GLU A 227 -3.42 -11.79 -12.90
C GLU A 227 -2.23 -12.21 -12.01
N CYS A 228 -2.42 -12.13 -10.70
CA CYS A 228 -1.37 -12.43 -9.73
C CYS A 228 -1.23 -13.93 -9.48
N HIS A 229 0.01 -14.37 -9.25
CA HIS A 229 0.28 -15.74 -8.83
C HIS A 229 1.10 -15.74 -7.54
N ASP A 230 0.73 -16.60 -6.60
CA ASP A 230 1.53 -16.82 -5.39
C ASP A 230 2.88 -17.46 -5.77
N LEU A 231 3.97 -16.85 -5.32
CA LEU A 231 5.31 -17.43 -5.46
C LEU A 231 5.70 -18.24 -4.23
N LYS A 232 5.12 -17.90 -3.08
CA LYS A 232 5.32 -18.60 -1.81
C LYS A 232 4.02 -18.62 -1.02
N ARG A 233 3.90 -19.59 -0.12
CA ARG A 233 2.82 -19.60 0.87
C ARG A 233 2.90 -18.33 1.72
N SER A 234 1.75 -17.68 1.94
CA SER A 234 1.67 -16.52 2.82
C SER A 234 2.13 -16.88 4.23
N GLN A 235 2.85 -15.95 4.86
CA GLN A 235 3.43 -16.12 6.19
C GLN A 235 2.87 -15.08 7.15
N ALA A 236 2.87 -15.37 8.45
CA ALA A 236 2.53 -14.38 9.46
C ALA A 236 3.41 -13.13 9.29
N TYR A 237 2.80 -11.96 9.34
CA TYR A 237 3.53 -10.70 9.17
C TYR A 237 4.32 -10.34 10.43
N ASP A 238 5.53 -10.87 10.51
CA ASP A 238 6.46 -10.74 11.64
C ASP A 238 7.62 -9.79 11.38
N ALA A 239 7.60 -9.06 10.25
CA ALA A 239 8.69 -8.16 9.87
C ALA A 239 8.88 -7.08 10.93
N ASN A 240 9.99 -7.16 11.66
CA ASN A 240 10.42 -6.11 12.57
C ASN A 240 11.04 -4.95 11.77
N GLU A 241 11.17 -3.80 12.43
CA GLU A 241 11.65 -2.54 11.84
C GLU A 241 13.02 -2.65 11.15
N THR A 242 13.84 -3.64 11.50
CA THR A 242 15.19 -3.81 10.98
C THR A 242 15.37 -5.10 10.16
N LYS A 243 14.33 -5.92 9.93
CA LYS A 243 14.47 -7.30 9.41
C LYS A 243 15.26 -7.40 8.10
N ASP A 244 14.97 -6.54 7.13
CA ASP A 244 15.68 -6.42 5.85
C ASP A 244 17.11 -5.89 6.03
N VAL A 245 17.33 -4.90 6.90
CA VAL A 245 18.66 -4.36 7.20
C VAL A 245 19.54 -5.40 7.87
N ASP A 246 18.99 -6.13 8.84
CA ASP A 246 19.66 -7.23 9.52
C ASP A 246 20.01 -8.35 8.53
N TYR A 247 19.12 -8.66 7.57
CA TYR A 247 19.42 -9.57 6.47
C TYR A 247 20.54 -9.04 5.56
N PHE A 248 20.51 -7.77 5.15
CA PHE A 248 21.56 -7.18 4.31
C PHE A 248 22.92 -7.16 5.01
N LEU A 249 22.95 -7.00 6.33
CA LEU A 249 24.18 -7.12 7.12
C LEU A 249 24.80 -8.52 7.06
N THR A 250 24.05 -9.56 6.67
CA THR A 250 24.60 -10.92 6.45
C THR A 250 25.16 -11.14 5.05
N LEU A 251 24.90 -10.23 4.10
CA LEU A 251 25.31 -10.38 2.70
C LEU A 251 26.71 -9.77 2.48
N PRO A 252 27.71 -10.56 2.02
CA PRO A 252 29.08 -10.07 1.86
C PRO A 252 29.21 -8.88 0.90
N PHE A 253 28.46 -8.89 -0.21
CA PHE A 253 28.52 -7.81 -1.21
C PHE A 253 27.87 -6.50 -0.75
N MET A 254 26.95 -6.57 0.22
CA MET A 254 26.33 -5.39 0.85
C MET A 254 27.16 -4.85 2.03
N THR A 255 28.21 -5.56 2.45
CA THR A 255 29.04 -5.22 3.61
C THR A 255 30.54 -5.29 3.29
N ALA A 256 30.88 -5.18 2.01
CA ALA A 256 32.26 -5.30 1.53
C ALA A 256 33.12 -4.12 2.01
N THR A 257 32.54 -2.92 2.11
CA THR A 257 33.25 -1.71 2.58
C THR A 257 32.79 -1.26 3.96
N SER A 258 33.69 -0.59 4.70
CA SER A 258 33.34 0.03 5.99
C SER A 258 32.22 1.05 5.85
N GLN A 259 32.16 1.77 4.72
CA GLN A 259 31.10 2.74 4.44
C GLN A 259 29.73 2.07 4.26
N GLN A 260 29.66 0.95 3.52
CA GLN A 260 28.41 0.19 3.37
C GLN A 260 27.87 -0.31 4.72
N ARG A 261 28.75 -0.85 5.58
CA ARG A 261 28.38 -1.27 6.93
C ARG A 261 27.86 -0.11 7.78
N LYS A 262 28.57 1.03 7.75
CA LYS A 262 28.16 2.25 8.46
C LYS A 262 26.78 2.73 8.00
N ASN A 263 26.55 2.79 6.69
CA ASN A 263 25.27 3.16 6.09
C ASN A 263 24.11 2.25 6.55
N LEU A 264 24.34 0.93 6.61
CA LEU A 264 23.34 -0.02 7.12
C LEU A 264 23.07 0.18 8.61
N MET A 265 24.11 0.41 9.43
CA MET A 265 23.96 0.66 10.87
C MET A 265 23.22 1.98 11.17
N GLU A 266 23.50 3.05 10.42
CA GLU A 266 22.76 4.31 10.52
C GLU A 266 21.28 4.13 10.15
N ARG A 267 21.00 3.43 9.05
CA ARG A 267 19.63 3.06 8.65
C ARG A 267 18.95 2.25 9.74
N ARG A 268 19.64 1.27 10.33
CA ARG A 268 19.14 0.45 11.44
C ARG A 268 18.74 1.31 12.64
N ALA A 269 19.61 2.24 13.05
CA ALA A 269 19.37 3.15 14.17
C ALA A 269 18.16 4.07 13.92
N ALA A 270 18.05 4.65 12.72
CA ALA A 270 16.92 5.49 12.34
C ALA A 270 15.57 4.74 12.42
N ARG A 271 15.54 3.47 11.99
CA ARG A 271 14.33 2.65 12.05
C ARG A 271 13.94 2.24 13.47
N LEU A 272 14.91 1.95 14.33
CA LEU A 272 14.65 1.73 15.75
C LEU A 272 14.09 2.99 16.42
N HIS A 273 14.59 4.17 16.05
CA HIS A 273 14.06 5.44 16.53
C HIS A 273 12.61 5.65 16.07
N PHE A 274 12.30 5.40 14.79
CA PHE A 274 10.93 5.47 14.28
C PHE A 274 9.99 4.50 15.00
N ALA A 275 10.41 3.24 15.20
CA ALA A 275 9.62 2.25 15.94
C ALA A 275 9.35 2.70 17.39
N ALA A 276 10.35 3.27 18.06
CA ALA A 276 10.19 3.84 19.40
C ALA A 276 9.23 5.04 19.42
N PHE A 277 9.28 5.90 18.40
CA PHE A 277 8.32 6.99 18.23
C PHE A 277 6.89 6.47 18.10
N VAL A 278 6.65 5.50 17.20
CA VAL A 278 5.32 4.90 17.00
C VAL A 278 4.77 4.37 18.32
N ARG A 279 5.56 3.59 19.07
CA ARG A 279 5.14 3.01 20.36
C ARG A 279 4.82 4.06 21.43
N LYS A 280 5.44 5.24 21.39
CA LYS A 280 5.31 6.28 22.41
C LYS A 280 4.28 7.35 22.09
N ARG A 281 3.98 7.58 20.81
CA ARG A 281 3.30 8.81 20.34
C ARG A 281 2.08 8.56 19.45
N ILE A 282 1.91 7.35 18.93
CA ILE A 282 0.76 6.94 18.11
C ILE A 282 -0.08 5.97 18.92
#